data_AF-A0A1Q6DK66-F1
#
_entry.id   AF-A0A1Q6DK66-F1
#
_cell.length_a   1.000
_cell.length_b   1.000
_cell.length_c   1.000
_cell.angle_alpha   90.00
_cell.angle_beta   90.00
_cell.angle_gamma   90.00
#
_symmetry.space_group_name_H-M   'P 1'
#
loop_
_entity.id
_entity.type
_entity.pdbx_description
1 polymer ?
#
loop_
_entity_poly.entity_id
_entity_poly.type
_entity_poly.pdbx_seq_one_letter_code
_entity_poly.pdbx_strand_id
1 'polypeptide(L)'
;MDFSVKKVLVCFFAVFVLGPGSPSAARAGDDCSQLIVGRCEACHYTTRICEKLGLKSRSSWKRTVNNMVRYGAKLTADEMKQVVRCLSEPADDIARLCRK
;
A
#
# COMPACT_ATOMS: atom_id res chain seq x y z
N MET A 1 29.45 45.67 -13.73
CA MET A 1 29.13 45.10 -15.05
C MET A 1 27.76 45.60 -15.42
N ASP A 2 27.79 46.74 -16.07
CA ASP A 2 26.70 47.64 -16.39
C ASP A 2 25.97 47.17 -17.64
N PHE A 3 24.64 47.08 -17.58
CA PHE A 3 23.79 47.12 -18.77
C PHE A 3 22.64 48.09 -18.52
N SER A 4 22.92 49.35 -18.81
CA SER A 4 21.92 50.33 -19.20
C SER A 4 21.38 49.94 -20.57
N VAL A 5 20.06 49.77 -20.72
CA VAL A 5 19.25 50.32 -21.84
C VAL A 5 17.75 49.98 -21.67
N LYS A 6 17.01 51.05 -21.34
CA LYS A 6 15.71 51.50 -21.90
C LYS A 6 14.44 50.68 -21.66
N LYS A 7 13.66 51.18 -20.68
CA LYS A 7 12.18 51.38 -20.69
C LYS A 7 11.36 50.44 -21.59
N VAL A 8 10.78 49.40 -21.00
CA VAL A 8 9.41 48.95 -21.35
C VAL A 8 8.68 48.68 -20.05
N LEU A 9 7.92 49.69 -19.61
CA LEU A 9 6.88 49.52 -18.61
C LEU A 9 5.73 48.78 -19.29
N VAL A 10 5.63 47.47 -19.09
CA VAL A 10 4.41 46.71 -19.34
C VAL A 10 4.13 45.90 -18.09
N CYS A 11 3.33 46.51 -17.21
CA CYS A 11 2.53 45.78 -16.26
C CYS A 11 1.40 45.10 -17.05
N PHE A 12 1.44 43.79 -17.25
CA PHE A 12 0.23 43.01 -17.51
C PHE A 12 0.36 41.62 -16.90
N PHE A 13 -0.54 41.38 -15.95
CA PHE A 13 -0.84 40.13 -15.27
C PHE A 13 -0.96 38.96 -16.24
N ALA A 14 -0.32 37.84 -15.93
CA ALA A 14 -0.74 36.52 -16.40
C ALA A 14 -0.28 35.44 -15.40
N VAL A 15 -1.15 35.23 -14.40
CA VAL A 15 -1.42 33.98 -13.69
C VAL A 15 -0.24 33.01 -13.55
N PHE A 16 0.49 33.14 -12.45
CA PHE A 16 1.26 32.03 -11.90
C PHE A 16 0.25 30.95 -11.47
N VAL A 17 0.11 29.88 -12.25
CA VAL A 17 -0.72 28.73 -11.88
C VAL A 17 -0.05 28.03 -10.71
N LEU A 18 -0.37 28.46 -9.48
CA LEU A 18 -0.21 27.63 -8.30
C LEU A 18 -1.21 26.48 -8.43
N GLY A 19 -0.79 25.39 -9.06
CA GLY A 19 -1.49 24.12 -8.93
C GLY A 19 -1.43 23.68 -7.47
N PRO A 20 -2.56 23.36 -6.81
CA PRO A 20 -2.50 22.77 -5.48
C PRO A 20 -1.80 21.42 -5.63
N GLY A 21 -0.62 21.29 -5.04
CA GLY A 21 0.01 20.00 -4.81
C GLY A 21 -0.97 19.16 -4.01
N SER A 22 -1.65 18.23 -4.69
CA SER A 22 -2.53 17.28 -4.02
C SER A 22 -1.65 16.46 -3.07
N PRO A 23 -1.97 16.36 -1.78
CA PRO A 23 -1.32 15.36 -0.95
C PRO A 23 -1.64 14.02 -1.60
N SER A 24 -0.60 13.33 -2.08
CA SER A 24 -0.73 11.92 -2.41
C SER A 24 -1.08 11.25 -1.08
N ALA A 25 -2.37 11.06 -0.84
CA ALA A 25 -2.83 10.09 0.14
C ALA A 25 -2.09 8.81 -0.22
N ALA A 26 -1.17 8.37 0.64
CA ALA A 26 -0.66 7.02 0.61
C ALA A 26 -1.90 6.14 0.45
N ARG A 27 -2.05 5.56 -0.75
CA ARG A 27 -3.22 4.75 -1.05
C ARG A 27 -3.22 3.65 0.00
N ALA A 28 -4.39 3.17 0.40
CA ALA A 28 -4.54 2.06 1.34
C ALA A 28 -3.94 0.70 0.86
N GLY A 29 -2.97 0.73 -0.04
CA GLY A 29 -2.10 -0.34 -0.51
C GLY A 29 -0.63 -0.08 -0.17
N ASP A 30 -0.33 0.32 1.06
CA ASP A 30 1.05 0.27 1.56
C ASP A 30 1.41 -1.20 1.81
N ASP A 31 2.01 -1.78 0.77
CA ASP A 31 2.77 -3.01 0.71
C ASP A 31 2.18 -4.27 1.38
N CYS A 32 0.96 -4.61 0.99
CA CYS A 32 0.33 -5.87 1.39
C CYS A 32 1.21 -7.07 1.03
N SER A 33 1.83 -7.05 -0.16
CA SER A 33 2.71 -8.12 -0.62
C SER A 33 3.97 -8.27 0.25
N GLN A 34 4.69 -7.17 0.56
CA GLN A 34 5.87 -7.26 1.44
C GLN A 34 5.49 -7.69 2.85
N LEU A 35 4.38 -7.21 3.40
CA LEU A 35 3.95 -7.63 4.74
C LEU A 35 3.66 -9.14 4.78
N ILE A 36 2.96 -9.67 3.77
CA ILE A 36 2.66 -11.10 3.66
C ILE A 36 3.96 -11.91 3.53
N VAL A 37 4.86 -11.52 2.63
CA VAL A 37 6.14 -12.22 2.43
C VAL A 37 6.99 -12.19 3.70
N GLY A 38 7.16 -11.02 4.30
CA GLY A 38 8.00 -10.82 5.48
C GLY A 38 7.48 -11.50 6.75
N ARG A 39 6.15 -11.69 6.89
CA ARG A 39 5.55 -12.26 8.10
C ARG A 39 5.07 -13.70 7.94
N CYS A 40 4.58 -14.08 6.77
CA CYS A 40 3.87 -15.35 6.57
C CYS A 40 4.71 -16.43 5.90
N GLU A 41 5.80 -16.07 5.19
CA GLU A 41 6.69 -17.06 4.58
C GLU A 41 7.78 -17.61 5.52
N ALA A 42 7.87 -17.09 6.74
CA ALA A 42 8.85 -17.54 7.73
C ALA A 42 8.70 -19.02 8.14
N CYS A 43 7.53 -19.63 7.93
CA CYS A 43 7.25 -21.01 8.33
C CYS A 43 6.75 -21.90 7.17
N HIS A 44 6.05 -21.34 6.19
CA HIS A 44 5.51 -22.07 5.05
C HIS A 44 5.24 -21.13 3.87
N TYR A 45 5.21 -21.66 2.64
CA TYR A 45 5.05 -20.87 1.42
C TYR A 45 3.70 -20.13 1.31
N THR A 46 3.68 -19.04 0.54
CA THR A 46 2.48 -18.25 0.21
C THR A 46 1.43 -19.01 -0.61
N THR A 47 1.75 -20.17 -1.19
CA THR A 47 0.79 -21.02 -1.92
C THR A 47 -0.47 -21.30 -1.10
N ARG A 48 -0.34 -21.54 0.22
CA ARG A 48 -1.49 -21.76 1.12
C ARG A 48 -2.42 -20.55 1.25
N ILE A 49 -1.88 -19.34 1.08
CA ILE A 49 -2.66 -18.10 1.05
C ILE A 49 -3.36 -18.00 -0.30
N CYS A 50 -2.61 -18.19 -1.38
CA CYS A 50 -3.11 -18.06 -2.75
C CYS A 50 -4.22 -19.05 -3.08
N GLU A 51 -4.13 -20.30 -2.63
CA GLU A 51 -5.18 -21.32 -2.75
C GLU A 51 -6.50 -20.95 -2.07
N LYS A 52 -6.49 -19.98 -1.15
CA LYS A 52 -7.66 -19.55 -0.38
C LYS A 52 -8.10 -18.13 -0.70
N LEU A 53 -7.37 -17.43 -1.57
CA LEU A 53 -7.69 -16.07 -1.98
C LEU A 53 -9.03 -16.07 -2.75
N GLY A 54 -9.92 -15.13 -2.43
CA GLY A 54 -11.30 -15.10 -2.97
C GLY A 54 -12.27 -16.15 -2.41
N LEU A 55 -11.77 -17.19 -1.72
CA LEU A 55 -12.62 -18.25 -1.13
C LEU A 55 -12.98 -18.00 0.34
N LYS A 56 -12.18 -17.22 1.05
CA LYS A 56 -12.36 -16.94 2.48
C LYS A 56 -12.98 -15.57 2.71
N SER A 57 -14.00 -15.51 3.57
CA SER A 57 -14.52 -14.26 4.11
C SER A 57 -13.49 -13.55 5.00
N ARG A 58 -13.70 -12.25 5.26
CA ARG A 58 -12.89 -11.46 6.20
C ARG A 58 -12.81 -12.07 7.60
N SER A 59 -13.91 -12.60 8.14
CA SER A 59 -13.92 -13.28 9.44
C SER A 59 -13.10 -14.58 9.42
N SER A 60 -13.17 -15.32 8.30
CA SER A 60 -12.36 -16.53 8.09
C SER A 60 -10.87 -16.23 7.99
N TRP A 61 -10.49 -15.11 7.37
CA TRP A 61 -9.10 -14.63 7.37
C TRP A 61 -8.63 -14.18 8.74
N LYS A 62 -9.45 -13.42 9.48
CA LYS A 62 -9.13 -13.04 10.87
C LYS A 62 -8.87 -14.26 11.75
N ARG A 63 -9.70 -15.31 11.63
CA ARG A 63 -9.47 -16.57 12.34
C ARG A 63 -8.14 -17.23 11.95
N THR A 64 -7.82 -17.25 10.66
CA THR A 64 -6.53 -17.79 10.17
C THR A 64 -5.35 -17.02 10.73
N VAL A 65 -5.35 -15.68 10.66
CA VAL A 65 -4.28 -14.83 11.20
C VAL A 65 -4.12 -15.05 12.71
N ASN A 66 -5.22 -15.08 13.46
CA ASN A 66 -5.18 -15.39 14.89
C ASN A 66 -4.56 -16.76 15.19
N ASN A 67 -4.89 -17.79 14.40
CA ASN A 67 -4.30 -19.11 14.56
C ASN A 67 -2.79 -19.08 14.27
N MET A 68 -2.34 -18.35 13.24
CA MET A 68 -0.91 -18.25 12.94
C MET A 68 -0.14 -17.57 14.06
N VAL A 69 -0.69 -16.51 14.67
CA VAL A 69 -0.10 -15.88 15.85
C VAL A 69 -0.05 -16.84 17.03
N ARG A 70 -1.11 -17.63 17.27
CA ARG A 70 -1.11 -18.69 18.29
C ARG A 70 -0.06 -19.78 18.03
N TYR A 71 0.28 -20.04 16.76
CA TYR A 71 1.33 -20.98 16.36
C TYR A 71 2.73 -20.37 16.36
N GLY A 72 2.87 -19.08 16.69
CA GLY A 72 4.17 -18.43 16.88
C GLY A 72 4.49 -17.32 15.88
N ALA A 73 3.63 -17.05 14.89
CA ALA A 73 3.83 -15.91 13.99
C ALA A 73 3.87 -14.60 14.78
N LYS A 74 4.90 -13.78 14.52
CA LYS A 74 5.11 -12.51 15.21
C LYS A 74 4.52 -11.38 14.39
N LEU A 75 3.30 -10.99 14.71
CA LEU A 75 2.61 -9.83 14.14
C LEU A 75 2.14 -8.91 15.27
N THR A 76 2.24 -7.60 15.07
CA THR A 76 1.59 -6.62 15.94
C THR A 76 0.07 -6.61 15.71
N ALA A 77 -0.69 -5.99 16.62
CA ALA A 77 -2.14 -5.87 16.47
C ALA A 77 -2.54 -5.12 15.18
N ASP A 78 -1.74 -4.15 14.73
CA ASP A 78 -2.03 -3.39 13.51
C ASP A 78 -1.63 -4.15 12.25
N GLU A 79 -0.51 -4.88 12.27
CA GLU A 79 -0.15 -5.80 11.19
C GLU A 79 -1.21 -6.89 11.01
N MET A 80 -1.75 -7.44 12.10
CA MET A 80 -2.86 -8.40 12.01
C MET A 80 -4.08 -7.80 11.31
N LYS A 81 -4.48 -6.57 11.66
CA LYS A 81 -5.60 -5.87 10.99
C LYS A 81 -5.30 -5.65 9.51
N GLN A 82 -4.06 -5.26 9.19
CA GLN A 82 -3.61 -5.02 7.82
C GLN A 82 -3.61 -6.30 6.99
N VAL A 83 -3.03 -7.41 7.49
CA VAL A 83 -3.06 -8.71 6.81
C VAL A 83 -4.50 -9.16 6.56
N VAL A 84 -5.39 -9.02 7.55
CA VAL A 84 -6.81 -9.37 7.35
C VAL A 84 -7.43 -8.55 6.22
N ARG A 85 -7.17 -7.23 6.17
CA ARG A 85 -7.64 -6.36 5.09
C ARG A 85 -7.06 -6.79 3.74
N CYS A 86 -5.75 -6.95 3.64
CA CYS A 86 -5.03 -7.35 2.43
C CYS A 86 -5.55 -8.67 1.85
N LEU A 87 -5.99 -9.61 2.69
CA LEU A 87 -6.46 -10.92 2.24
C LEU A 87 -7.96 -10.97 1.97
N SER A 88 -8.77 -10.14 2.64
CA SER A 88 -10.21 -10.05 2.39
C SER A 88 -10.58 -9.16 1.22
N GLU A 89 -9.76 -8.15 0.95
CA GLU A 89 -9.92 -7.17 -0.13
C GLU A 89 -8.58 -7.06 -0.86
N PRO A 90 -8.16 -8.12 -1.60
CA PRO A 90 -6.84 -8.16 -2.19
C PRO A 90 -6.67 -7.11 -3.29
N ALA A 91 -5.65 -6.28 -3.13
CA ALA A 91 -5.18 -5.37 -4.18
C ALA A 91 -4.32 -6.12 -5.22
N ASP A 92 -3.93 -5.40 -6.27
CA ASP A 92 -3.19 -5.97 -7.41
C ASP A 92 -1.84 -6.57 -7.03
N ASP A 93 -1.21 -6.09 -5.96
CA ASP A 93 0.07 -6.59 -5.46
C ASP A 93 -0.06 -8.01 -4.88
N ILE A 94 -1.13 -8.30 -4.12
CA ILE A 94 -1.47 -9.64 -3.67
C ILE A 94 -1.84 -10.54 -4.85
N ALA A 95 -2.58 -10.03 -5.83
CA ALA A 95 -2.91 -10.79 -7.02
C ALA A 95 -1.65 -11.16 -7.82
N ARG A 96 -0.65 -10.25 -7.92
CA ARG A 96 0.65 -10.54 -8.54
C ARG A 96 1.46 -11.56 -7.75
N LEU A 97 1.44 -11.49 -6.41
CA LEU A 97 2.12 -12.46 -5.55
C LEU A 97 1.65 -13.89 -5.85
N CYS A 98 0.35 -14.07 -6.09
CA CYS A 98 -0.26 -15.39 -6.32
C CYS A 98 -0.26 -15.89 -7.77
N ARG A 99 0.31 -15.13 -8.72
CA ARG A 99 0.46 -15.55 -10.13
C ARG A 99 1.89 -16.00 -10.48
N LYS A 100 2.82 -15.87 -9.54
CA LYS A 100 4.19 -16.37 -9.68
C LYS A 100 4.21 -17.88 -9.44
#